data_AF-A0A7V0YY39-F1
#
_entry.id   AF-A0A7V0YY39-F1
#
_cell.length_a   1.000
_cell.length_b   1.000
_cell.length_c   1.000
_cell.angle_alpha   90.00
_cell.angle_beta   90.00
_cell.angle_gamma   90.00
#
_symmetry.space_group_name_H-M   'P 1'
#
loop_
_entity.id
_entity.type
_entity.pdbx_description
1 polymer ?
#
loop_
_entity_poly.entity_id
_entity_poly.type
_entity_poly.pdbx_seq_one_letter_code
_entity_poly.pdbx_strand_id
1 'polypeptide(L)'
;MPDTFSQALGKEDDMKVKNDRKDVVKLGYLFFPIFILILFACATVPKKTYEETILQWKSHEDVAKWMRGNFSYDTDRAKEAIRTGIIVRKAKDTFELKSGVCFDGARFIKETLDRINPSYDAQIVYIENRPYEIDHYVCSFKKDNKLYIMDYATFYRNMIGTHGPFNSLEDYKKFYESNHPKVKKVQSISYGWPSHIKLIE
;
A
#
# COMPACT_ATOMS: atom_id res chain seq x y z
N MET A 1 24.85 58.41 -50.60
CA MET A 1 25.67 57.20 -50.39
C MET A 1 27.11 57.65 -50.26
N PRO A 2 27.71 57.51 -49.07
CA PRO A 2 29.15 57.61 -48.93
C PRO A 2 29.75 56.34 -48.30
N ASP A 3 31.00 56.16 -48.67
CA ASP A 3 31.84 54.99 -48.49
C ASP A 3 32.53 54.95 -47.12
N THR A 4 32.61 53.71 -46.63
CA THR A 4 33.71 53.02 -45.93
C THR A 4 34.74 53.75 -45.06
N PHE A 5 34.83 53.17 -43.85
CA PHE A 5 36.03 52.94 -43.02
C PHE A 5 36.67 54.13 -42.30
N SER A 6 36.21 54.27 -41.05
CA SER A 6 36.70 55.16 -40.01
C SER A 6 38.11 54.76 -39.51
N GLN A 7 39.05 55.67 -39.72
CA GLN A 7 40.10 56.08 -38.78
C GLN A 7 39.49 56.36 -37.39
N ALA A 8 40.15 56.42 -36.23
CA ALA A 8 41.49 56.21 -35.74
C ALA A 8 41.39 56.39 -34.19
N LEU A 9 42.35 55.81 -33.46
CA LEU A 9 43.01 56.38 -32.28
C LEU A 9 42.15 57.03 -31.16
N GLY A 10 42.04 56.27 -30.06
CA GLY A 10 42.54 56.70 -28.75
C GLY A 10 41.73 57.71 -27.94
N LYS A 11 41.19 57.25 -26.79
CA LYS A 11 41.46 57.82 -25.46
C LYS A 11 40.95 56.88 -24.37
N GLU A 12 41.83 56.60 -23.42
CA GLU A 12 41.52 55.98 -22.13
C GLU A 12 40.60 56.91 -21.33
N ASP A 13 39.53 56.35 -20.76
CA ASP A 13 38.90 56.90 -19.56
C ASP A 13 38.70 55.76 -18.56
N ASP A 14 39.25 56.00 -17.37
CA ASP A 14 39.25 55.18 -16.18
C ASP A 14 37.85 54.68 -15.79
N MET A 15 37.69 53.36 -15.66
CA MET A 15 36.62 52.80 -14.81
C MET A 15 37.21 51.82 -13.79
N LYS A 16 37.68 52.39 -12.67
CA LYS A 16 37.91 51.65 -11.42
C LYS A 16 36.57 51.18 -10.85
N VAL A 17 36.22 49.93 -11.09
CA VAL A 17 35.14 49.25 -10.38
C VAL A 17 35.56 49.09 -8.91
N LYS A 18 34.91 49.88 -8.04
CA LYS A 18 35.06 49.75 -6.59
C LYS A 18 34.47 48.41 -6.13
N ASN A 19 35.32 47.66 -5.46
CA ASN A 19 35.09 46.36 -4.85
C ASN A 19 34.16 46.48 -3.64
N ASP A 20 32.85 46.32 -3.82
CA ASP A 20 31.89 46.28 -2.71
C ASP A 20 31.80 44.86 -2.11
N ARG A 21 32.87 44.48 -1.43
CA ARG A 21 33.03 43.22 -0.68
C ARG A 21 32.15 43.15 0.59
N LYS A 22 31.25 44.10 0.82
CA LYS A 22 30.47 44.23 2.07
C LYS A 22 29.07 43.60 2.00
N ASP A 23 28.48 43.49 0.82
CA ASP A 23 27.10 42.96 0.69
C ASP A 23 27.05 41.42 0.74
N VAL A 24 28.12 40.76 0.28
CA VAL A 24 28.21 39.29 0.27
C VAL A 24 28.31 38.73 1.69
N VAL A 25 28.92 39.47 2.62
CA VAL A 25 29.12 39.01 4.00
C VAL A 25 27.83 39.11 4.80
N LYS A 26 26.98 40.12 4.58
CA LYS A 26 25.70 40.25 5.29
C LYS A 26 24.61 39.30 4.80
N LEU A 27 24.67 38.87 3.53
CA LEU A 27 23.68 37.93 2.98
C LEU A 27 23.91 36.49 3.48
N GLY A 28 25.15 36.11 3.80
CA GLY A 28 25.47 34.78 4.34
C GLY A 28 24.94 34.51 5.75
N TYR A 29 24.72 35.55 6.56
CA TYR A 29 24.24 35.39 7.95
C TYR A 29 22.72 35.29 8.08
N LEU A 30 21.95 35.61 7.04
CA LEU A 30 20.48 35.47 7.07
C LEU A 30 19.99 34.08 6.61
N PHE A 31 20.78 33.34 5.84
CA PHE A 31 20.40 32.00 5.32
C PHE A 31 20.94 30.83 6.15
N PHE A 32 21.98 31.05 6.98
CA PHE A 32 22.52 30.00 7.85
C PHE A 32 21.56 29.52 8.96
N PRO A 33 20.70 30.36 9.60
CA PRO A 33 19.76 29.86 10.60
C PRO A 33 18.53 29.15 10.01
N ILE A 34 18.18 29.43 8.74
CA ILE A 34 17.04 28.77 8.06
C ILE A 34 17.41 27.31 7.72
N PHE A 35 18.66 27.04 7.35
CA PHE A 35 19.10 25.67 7.03
C PHE A 35 19.15 24.76 8.27
N ILE A 36 19.45 25.32 9.45
CA ILE A 36 19.47 24.58 10.72
C ILE A 36 18.04 24.24 11.19
N LEU A 37 17.04 25.09 10.91
CA LEU A 37 15.63 24.81 11.23
C LEU A 37 15.02 23.72 10.33
N ILE A 38 15.53 23.51 9.12
CA ILE A 38 15.07 22.44 8.21
C ILE A 38 15.69 21.08 8.57
N LEU A 39 16.90 21.05 9.16
CA LEU A 39 17.59 19.81 9.53
C LEU A 39 16.99 19.08 10.74
N PHE A 40 16.24 19.77 11.61
CA PHE A 40 15.53 19.14 12.74
C PHE A 40 14.08 18.72 12.43
N ALA A 41 13.58 19.00 11.22
CA ALA A 41 12.22 18.63 10.83
C ALA A 41 12.08 17.16 10.39
N CYS A 42 13.16 16.37 10.38
CA CYS A 42 13.08 14.91 10.33
C CYS A 42 12.86 14.31 11.73
N ALA A 43 11.90 14.86 12.48
CA ALA A 43 11.35 14.13 13.62
C ALA A 43 10.70 12.86 13.05
N THR A 44 11.35 11.71 13.23
CA THR A 44 10.78 10.42 12.88
C THR A 44 9.50 10.26 13.68
N VAL A 45 8.34 10.46 13.05
CA VAL A 45 7.05 10.19 13.68
C VAL A 45 7.10 8.74 14.15
N PRO A 46 6.89 8.45 15.45
CA PRO A 46 6.95 7.10 15.96
C PRO A 46 6.03 6.20 15.13
N LYS A 47 6.59 5.12 14.55
CA LYS A 47 5.79 4.14 13.81
C LYS A 47 4.89 3.45 14.84
N LYS A 48 3.58 3.72 14.76
CA LYS A 48 2.59 3.05 15.61
C LYS A 48 2.69 1.53 15.41
N THR A 49 2.61 0.82 16.52
CA THR A 49 2.50 -0.64 16.54
C THR A 49 1.15 -1.08 15.97
N TYR A 50 1.03 -2.37 15.65
CA TYR A 50 -0.25 -2.97 15.24
C TYR A 50 -1.35 -2.73 16.31
N GLU A 51 -1.00 -2.92 17.58
CA GLU A 51 -1.89 -2.74 18.73
C GLU A 51 -2.41 -1.30 18.84
N GLU A 52 -1.51 -0.31 18.80
CA GLU A 52 -1.87 1.11 18.86
C GLU A 52 -2.72 1.54 17.65
N THR A 53 -2.48 0.93 16.50
CA THR A 53 -3.20 1.25 15.27
C THR A 53 -4.64 0.73 15.32
N ILE A 54 -4.84 -0.52 15.75
CA ILE A 54 -6.19 -1.12 15.84
C ILE A 54 -7.07 -0.35 16.82
N LEU A 55 -6.52 0.14 17.94
CA LEU A 55 -7.29 0.95 18.91
C LEU A 55 -7.93 2.20 18.28
N GLN A 56 -7.34 2.70 17.19
CA GLN A 56 -7.81 3.90 16.49
C GLN A 56 -8.77 3.58 15.35
N TRP A 57 -8.69 2.39 14.76
CA TRP A 57 -9.61 1.97 13.70
C TRP A 57 -10.98 1.66 14.28
N LYS A 58 -12.03 2.08 13.55
CA LYS A 58 -13.43 1.95 13.99
C LYS A 58 -14.28 1.17 13.01
N SER A 59 -13.77 0.92 11.81
CA SER A 59 -14.58 0.43 10.70
C SER A 59 -13.76 -0.39 9.70
N HIS A 60 -14.45 -1.19 8.89
CA HIS A 60 -13.80 -1.92 7.80
C HIS A 60 -13.16 -0.98 6.77
N GLU A 61 -13.67 0.25 6.65
CA GLU A 61 -13.13 1.30 5.79
C GLU A 61 -11.72 1.73 6.22
N ASP A 62 -11.42 1.72 7.52
CA ASP A 62 -10.07 2.01 8.04
C ASP A 62 -9.07 0.92 7.62
N VAL A 63 -9.48 -0.35 7.74
CA VAL A 63 -8.70 -1.51 7.29
C VAL A 63 -8.45 -1.44 5.78
N ALA A 64 -9.50 -1.16 5.01
CA ALA A 64 -9.44 -0.99 3.56
C ALA A 64 -8.48 0.14 3.15
N LYS A 65 -8.55 1.28 3.85
CA LYS A 65 -7.65 2.42 3.63
C LYS A 65 -6.20 2.04 3.88
N TRP A 66 -5.92 1.31 4.96
CA TRP A 66 -4.57 0.86 5.25
C TRP A 66 -4.05 -0.13 4.21
N MET A 67 -4.84 -1.15 3.85
CA MET A 67 -4.47 -2.14 2.84
C MET A 67 -4.13 -1.45 1.52
N ARG A 68 -5.00 -0.56 1.03
CA ARG A 68 -4.78 0.18 -0.22
C ARG A 68 -3.53 1.06 -0.20
N GLY A 69 -3.22 1.69 0.93
CA GLY A 69 -2.11 2.64 1.05
C GLY A 69 -0.77 2.03 1.45
N ASN A 70 -0.76 0.81 1.98
CA ASN A 70 0.44 0.22 2.58
C ASN A 70 0.77 -1.19 2.07
N PHE A 71 -0.23 -2.04 1.84
CA PHE A 71 0.01 -3.44 1.55
C PHE A 71 0.51 -3.64 0.11
N SER A 72 1.53 -4.46 -0.05
CA SER A 72 2.10 -4.83 -1.34
C SER A 72 2.10 -6.35 -1.55
N TYR A 73 1.78 -6.79 -2.76
CA TYR A 73 1.81 -8.20 -3.10
C TYR A 73 3.26 -8.70 -3.23
N ASP A 74 3.63 -9.69 -2.42
CA ASP A 74 4.98 -10.25 -2.35
C ASP A 74 5.10 -11.48 -3.27
N THR A 75 5.64 -11.25 -4.47
CA THR A 75 5.75 -12.30 -5.50
C THR A 75 6.79 -13.36 -5.12
N ASP A 76 7.84 -13.01 -4.38
CA ASP A 76 8.86 -13.98 -3.99
C ASP A 76 8.36 -14.89 -2.88
N ARG A 77 7.57 -14.35 -1.95
CA ARG A 77 6.80 -15.16 -1.00
C ARG A 77 5.80 -16.07 -1.69
N ALA A 78 5.13 -15.61 -2.75
CA ALA A 78 4.21 -16.46 -3.51
C ALA A 78 4.94 -17.67 -4.10
N LYS A 79 6.09 -17.44 -4.74
CA LYS A 79 6.95 -18.52 -5.29
C LYS A 79 7.42 -19.47 -4.19
N GLU A 80 7.82 -18.92 -3.04
CA GLU A 80 8.28 -19.74 -1.91
C GLU A 80 7.16 -20.62 -1.38
N ALA A 81 5.95 -20.08 -1.19
CA ALA A 81 4.80 -20.85 -0.72
C ALA A 81 4.42 -21.99 -1.69
N ILE A 82 4.59 -21.81 -2.99
CA ILE A 82 4.40 -22.88 -3.99
C ILE A 82 5.46 -23.97 -3.80
N ARG A 83 6.71 -23.60 -3.50
CA ARG A 83 7.84 -24.52 -3.35
C ARG A 83 7.81 -25.31 -2.04
N THR A 84 7.48 -24.64 -0.93
CA THR A 84 7.64 -25.19 0.43
C THR A 84 6.32 -25.43 1.16
N GLY A 85 5.20 -25.05 0.56
CA GLY A 85 3.88 -25.07 1.18
C GLY A 85 3.51 -23.76 1.86
N ILE A 86 2.22 -23.61 2.17
CA ILE A 86 1.66 -22.39 2.76
C ILE A 86 1.84 -22.40 4.28
N ILE A 87 2.53 -21.36 4.77
CA ILE A 87 2.63 -21.02 6.19
C ILE A 87 2.17 -19.57 6.34
N VAL A 88 1.01 -19.37 6.97
CA VAL A 88 0.35 -18.06 7.08
C VAL A 88 0.93 -17.27 8.25
N ARG A 89 1.43 -16.06 7.98
CA ARG A 89 1.98 -15.13 8.99
C ARG A 89 0.89 -14.66 9.97
N LYS A 90 1.29 -14.15 11.14
CA LYS A 90 0.34 -13.45 12.04
C LYS A 90 -0.09 -12.13 11.41
N ALA A 91 -1.25 -11.60 11.78
CA ALA A 91 -1.67 -10.28 11.31
C ALA A 91 -0.66 -9.18 11.65
N LYS A 92 -0.07 -9.23 12.84
CA LYS A 92 0.98 -8.28 13.27
C LYS A 92 2.18 -8.27 12.31
N ASP A 93 2.63 -9.44 11.87
CA ASP A 93 3.79 -9.52 10.96
C ASP A 93 3.44 -8.93 9.59
N THR A 94 2.24 -9.23 9.08
CA THR A 94 1.72 -8.62 7.84
C THR A 94 1.62 -7.10 7.95
N PHE A 95 1.17 -6.59 9.10
CA PHE A 95 1.11 -5.16 9.39
C PHE A 95 2.51 -4.50 9.38
N GLU A 96 3.48 -5.14 10.01
CA GLU A 96 4.83 -4.60 10.14
C GLU A 96 5.60 -4.61 8.82
N LEU A 97 5.51 -5.72 8.08
CA LEU A 97 6.15 -5.94 6.78
C LEU A 97 5.47 -5.14 5.67
N LYS A 98 4.16 -4.87 5.80
CA LYS A 98 3.33 -4.21 4.76
C LYS A 98 3.37 -4.96 3.43
N SER A 99 3.64 -6.26 3.46
CA SER A 99 3.71 -7.11 2.29
C SER A 99 3.30 -8.54 2.63
N GLY A 100 2.82 -9.25 1.61
CA GLY A 100 2.44 -10.64 1.73
C GLY A 100 1.67 -11.10 0.50
N VAL A 101 1.03 -12.26 0.62
CA VAL A 101 0.16 -12.80 -0.43
C VAL A 101 -1.26 -12.98 0.08
N CYS A 102 -2.13 -13.58 -0.73
CA CYS A 102 -3.57 -13.71 -0.46
C CYS A 102 -3.90 -14.24 0.94
N PHE A 103 -3.26 -15.32 1.38
CA PHE A 103 -3.50 -15.89 2.71
C PHE A 103 -3.02 -14.99 3.86
N ASP A 104 -1.91 -14.25 3.71
CA ASP A 104 -1.45 -13.32 4.75
C ASP A 104 -2.38 -12.11 4.87
N GLY A 105 -2.81 -11.58 3.72
CA GLY A 105 -3.76 -10.47 3.65
C GLY A 105 -5.12 -10.86 4.20
N ALA A 106 -5.65 -12.03 3.82
CA ALA A 106 -6.92 -12.54 4.33
C ALA A 106 -6.90 -12.73 5.85
N ARG A 107 -5.82 -13.32 6.41
CA ARG A 107 -5.65 -13.45 7.86
C ARG A 107 -5.54 -12.09 8.55
N PHE A 108 -4.73 -11.19 8.01
CA PHE A 108 -4.59 -9.83 8.55
C PHE A 108 -5.94 -9.12 8.62
N ILE A 109 -6.70 -9.12 7.52
CA ILE A 109 -8.01 -8.47 7.48
C ILE A 109 -8.95 -9.13 8.49
N LYS A 110 -9.06 -10.46 8.51
CA LYS A 110 -9.94 -11.19 9.43
C LYS A 110 -9.64 -10.84 10.89
N GLU A 111 -8.40 -11.05 11.32
CA GLU A 111 -8.00 -10.80 12.72
C GLU A 111 -8.15 -9.32 13.09
N THR A 112 -7.93 -8.40 12.15
CA THR A 112 -8.16 -6.98 12.39
C THR A 112 -9.66 -6.68 12.54
N LEU A 113 -10.49 -7.18 11.63
CA LEU A 113 -11.95 -6.95 11.64
C LEU A 113 -12.59 -7.49 12.94
N ASP A 114 -12.19 -8.69 13.35
CA ASP A 114 -12.66 -9.29 14.61
C ASP A 114 -12.31 -8.43 15.82
N ARG A 115 -11.15 -7.76 15.80
CA ARG A 115 -10.69 -6.90 16.90
C ARG A 115 -11.36 -5.53 16.91
N ILE A 116 -11.61 -4.92 15.75
CA ILE A 116 -12.26 -3.60 15.69
C ILE A 116 -13.77 -3.72 15.96
N ASN A 117 -14.40 -4.79 15.46
CA ASN A 117 -15.83 -5.00 15.60
C ASN A 117 -16.18 -6.49 15.39
N PRO A 118 -16.29 -7.27 16.47
CA PRO A 118 -16.65 -8.69 16.39
C PRO A 118 -17.99 -8.97 15.69
N SER A 119 -18.92 -8.01 15.64
CA SER A 119 -20.21 -8.19 14.96
C SER A 119 -20.08 -8.33 13.43
N TYR A 120 -18.92 -8.00 12.88
CA TYR A 120 -18.62 -8.24 11.47
C TYR A 120 -18.53 -9.72 11.10
N ASP A 121 -18.41 -10.64 12.06
CA ASP A 121 -18.35 -12.09 11.78
C ASP A 121 -17.36 -12.39 10.64
N ALA A 122 -16.12 -11.93 10.81
CA ALA A 122 -15.12 -11.98 9.75
C ALA A 122 -14.61 -13.41 9.57
N GLN A 123 -14.66 -13.89 8.33
CA GLN A 123 -14.32 -15.27 8.00
C GLN A 123 -13.34 -15.32 6.83
N ILE A 124 -12.53 -16.38 6.81
CA ILE A 124 -11.67 -16.70 5.68
C ILE A 124 -12.54 -17.38 4.63
N VAL A 125 -12.40 -16.94 3.39
CA VAL A 125 -12.98 -17.59 2.23
C VAL A 125 -11.86 -18.17 1.38
N TYR A 126 -11.91 -19.48 1.20
CA TYR A 126 -11.04 -20.22 0.30
C TYR A 126 -11.71 -20.36 -1.06
N ILE A 127 -10.96 -20.06 -2.12
CA ILE A 127 -11.39 -20.18 -3.51
C ILE A 127 -10.45 -21.15 -4.20
N GLU A 128 -10.96 -22.31 -4.56
CA GLU A 128 -10.22 -23.31 -5.32
C GLU A 128 -10.30 -22.96 -6.81
N ASN A 129 -9.21 -22.45 -7.36
CA ASN A 129 -9.16 -21.94 -8.75
C ASN A 129 -8.73 -22.99 -9.77
N ARG A 130 -8.41 -24.20 -9.31
CA ARG A 130 -7.90 -25.28 -10.16
C ARG A 130 -8.92 -25.69 -11.23
N PRO A 131 -8.45 -26.16 -12.41
CA PRO A 131 -7.05 -26.21 -12.85
C PRO A 131 -6.53 -24.88 -13.43
N TYR A 132 -7.28 -23.78 -13.31
CA TYR A 132 -7.03 -22.57 -14.11
C TYR A 132 -5.96 -21.64 -13.52
N GLU A 133 -5.90 -21.50 -12.20
CA GLU A 133 -4.94 -20.66 -11.49
C GLU A 133 -4.65 -21.24 -10.09
N ILE A 134 -3.69 -20.64 -9.39
CA ILE A 134 -3.43 -20.94 -7.97
C ILE A 134 -4.65 -20.60 -7.11
N ASP A 135 -4.85 -21.41 -6.06
CA ASP A 135 -5.93 -21.19 -5.10
C ASP A 135 -5.79 -19.83 -4.41
N HIS A 136 -6.91 -19.18 -4.12
CA HIS A 136 -6.97 -17.81 -3.61
C HIS A 136 -7.68 -17.73 -2.26
N TYR A 137 -7.30 -16.74 -1.46
CA TYR A 137 -7.81 -16.53 -0.12
C TYR A 137 -8.23 -15.07 0.04
N VAL A 138 -9.44 -14.86 0.53
CA VAL A 138 -9.99 -13.52 0.81
C VAL A 138 -10.65 -13.52 2.18
N CYS A 139 -10.95 -12.33 2.71
CA CYS A 139 -11.72 -12.21 3.94
C CYS A 139 -13.13 -11.74 3.62
N SER A 140 -14.13 -12.47 4.11
CA SER A 140 -15.51 -12.01 4.14
C SER A 140 -15.87 -11.37 5.47
N PHE A 141 -16.82 -10.45 5.45
CA PHE A 141 -17.47 -9.94 6.66
C PHE A 141 -18.92 -9.56 6.39
N LYS A 142 -19.70 -9.42 7.46
CA LYS A 142 -21.11 -9.01 7.42
C LYS A 142 -21.28 -7.56 7.86
N LYS A 143 -22.14 -6.84 7.16
CA LYS A 143 -22.63 -5.50 7.54
C LYS A 143 -24.05 -5.37 7.01
N ASP A 144 -24.98 -4.93 7.85
CA ASP A 144 -26.39 -4.74 7.50
C ASP A 144 -27.03 -5.99 6.86
N ASN A 145 -26.75 -7.18 7.43
CA ASN A 145 -27.17 -8.49 6.92
C ASN A 145 -26.74 -8.81 5.48
N LYS A 146 -25.74 -8.10 4.95
CA LYS A 146 -25.10 -8.37 3.66
C LYS A 146 -23.69 -8.86 3.85
N LEU A 147 -23.24 -9.71 2.92
CA LEU A 147 -21.88 -10.20 2.83
C LEU A 147 -21.04 -9.21 2.01
N TYR A 148 -19.86 -8.91 2.50
CA TYR A 148 -18.83 -8.16 1.80
C TYR A 148 -17.55 -8.96 1.77
N ILE A 149 -16.73 -8.76 0.74
CA ILE A 149 -15.43 -9.42 0.58
C ILE A 149 -14.34 -8.37 0.48
N MET A 150 -13.32 -8.46 1.32
CA MET A 150 -12.10 -7.68 1.19
C MET A 150 -11.03 -8.54 0.51
N ASP A 151 -10.67 -8.16 -0.71
CA ASP A 151 -9.57 -8.74 -1.48
C ASP A 151 -8.59 -7.63 -1.82
N TYR A 152 -7.50 -7.54 -1.06
CA TYR A 152 -6.44 -6.55 -1.30
C TYR A 152 -5.08 -7.20 -1.56
N ALA A 153 -5.02 -8.54 -1.51
CA ALA A 153 -3.78 -9.30 -1.57
C ALA A 153 -3.74 -10.17 -2.83
N THR A 154 -3.84 -9.49 -3.96
CA THR A 154 -3.83 -10.08 -5.31
C THR A 154 -3.02 -9.20 -6.25
N PHE A 155 -2.43 -9.81 -7.28
CA PHE A 155 -1.74 -9.08 -8.35
C PHE A 155 -2.71 -8.54 -9.42
N TYR A 156 -3.97 -8.98 -9.40
CA TYR A 156 -5.01 -8.52 -10.32
C TYR A 156 -5.67 -7.25 -9.80
N ARG A 157 -5.23 -6.09 -10.30
CA ARG A 157 -5.69 -4.77 -9.83
C ARG A 157 -7.21 -4.59 -9.86
N ASN A 158 -7.90 -5.17 -10.83
CA ASN A 158 -9.36 -5.10 -10.93
C ASN A 158 -10.10 -5.89 -9.84
N MET A 159 -9.40 -6.82 -9.20
CA MET A 159 -9.92 -7.60 -8.06
C MET A 159 -9.60 -6.93 -6.72
N ILE A 160 -8.76 -5.88 -6.68
CA ILE A 160 -8.40 -5.20 -5.43
C ILE A 160 -9.56 -4.32 -4.96
N GLY A 161 -10.13 -4.62 -3.80
CA GLY A 161 -11.16 -3.80 -3.18
C GLY A 161 -11.96 -4.47 -2.07
N THR A 162 -12.96 -3.72 -1.61
CA THR A 162 -14.05 -4.24 -0.80
C THR A 162 -15.25 -4.40 -1.72
N HIS A 163 -15.65 -5.65 -1.98
CA HIS A 163 -16.69 -6.02 -2.93
C HIS A 163 -17.99 -6.38 -2.20
N GLY A 164 -19.11 -6.11 -2.86
CA GLY A 164 -20.45 -6.32 -2.32
C GLY A 164 -21.30 -5.06 -2.44
N PRO A 165 -22.48 -5.01 -1.80
CA PRO A 165 -23.04 -6.08 -0.96
C PRO A 165 -23.46 -7.32 -1.76
N PHE A 166 -23.27 -8.49 -1.16
CA PHE A 166 -23.75 -9.79 -1.65
C PHE A 166 -24.76 -10.40 -0.67
N ASN A 167 -25.64 -11.29 -1.13
CA ASN A 167 -26.52 -12.05 -0.24
C ASN A 167 -25.88 -13.35 0.25
N SER A 168 -24.89 -13.87 -0.48
CA SER A 168 -24.28 -15.17 -0.22
C SER A 168 -22.88 -15.29 -0.83
N LEU A 169 -22.15 -16.36 -0.47
CA LEU A 169 -20.91 -16.71 -1.18
C LEU A 169 -21.13 -17.04 -2.65
N GLU A 170 -22.32 -17.55 -3.03
CA GLU A 170 -22.61 -17.86 -4.43
C GLU A 170 -22.75 -16.59 -5.27
N ASP A 171 -23.30 -15.51 -4.70
CA ASP A 171 -23.33 -14.20 -5.36
C ASP A 171 -21.91 -13.66 -5.59
N TYR A 172 -21.04 -13.79 -4.57
CA TYR A 172 -19.64 -13.41 -4.71
C TYR A 172 -18.91 -14.29 -5.74
N LYS A 173 -19.16 -15.60 -5.75
CA LYS A 173 -18.57 -16.51 -6.75
C LYS A 173 -18.90 -16.07 -8.17
N LYS A 174 -20.17 -15.71 -8.46
CA LYS A 174 -20.57 -15.16 -9.77
C LYS A 174 -19.82 -13.87 -10.10
N PHE A 175 -19.68 -12.97 -9.13
CA PHE A 175 -18.88 -11.75 -9.29
C PHE A 175 -17.42 -12.10 -9.63
N TYR A 176 -16.80 -13.01 -8.88
CA TYR A 176 -15.42 -13.43 -9.07
C TYR A 176 -15.21 -14.03 -10.45
N GLU A 177 -16.04 -15.01 -10.87
CA GLU A 177 -15.94 -15.67 -12.19
C GLU A 177 -16.14 -14.70 -13.36
N SER A 178 -16.98 -13.68 -13.18
CA SER A 178 -17.25 -12.67 -14.20
C SER A 178 -16.10 -11.66 -14.35
N ASN A 179 -15.48 -11.27 -13.23
CA ASN A 179 -14.52 -10.17 -13.19
C ASN A 179 -13.06 -10.64 -13.18
N HIS A 180 -12.77 -11.85 -12.70
CA HIS A 180 -11.42 -12.34 -12.63
C HIS A 180 -10.84 -12.53 -14.05
N PRO A 181 -9.63 -12.04 -14.35
CA PRO A 181 -9.12 -11.96 -15.72
C PRO A 181 -8.87 -13.33 -16.35
N LYS A 182 -8.52 -14.35 -15.55
CA LYS A 182 -8.20 -15.71 -16.05
C LYS A 182 -9.16 -16.81 -15.60
N VAL A 183 -9.46 -16.88 -14.31
CA VAL A 183 -10.45 -17.80 -13.75
C VAL A 183 -11.87 -17.39 -14.16
N LYS A 184 -12.48 -18.16 -15.06
CA LYS A 184 -13.89 -17.99 -15.48
C LYS A 184 -14.86 -18.94 -14.81
N LYS A 185 -14.31 -19.91 -14.08
CA LYS A 185 -15.06 -20.88 -13.28
C LYS A 185 -14.17 -21.34 -12.14
N VAL A 186 -14.63 -21.20 -10.90
CA VAL A 186 -13.92 -21.76 -9.74
C VAL A 186 -14.35 -23.21 -9.55
N GLN A 187 -13.47 -24.04 -9.02
CA GLN A 187 -13.79 -25.42 -8.68
C GLN A 187 -14.68 -25.47 -7.44
N SER A 188 -14.33 -24.70 -6.41
CA SER A 188 -15.11 -24.59 -5.18
C SER A 188 -14.87 -23.25 -4.49
N ILE A 189 -15.82 -22.87 -3.63
CA ILE A 189 -15.69 -21.74 -2.70
C ILE A 189 -16.24 -22.17 -1.34
N SER A 190 -15.49 -21.94 -0.28
CA SER A 190 -15.87 -22.38 1.07
C SER A 190 -15.30 -21.48 2.16
N TYR A 191 -15.88 -21.56 3.35
CA TYR A 191 -15.33 -20.90 4.54
C TYR A 191 -14.22 -21.73 5.19
N GLY A 192 -13.25 -21.02 5.77
CA GLY A 192 -12.18 -21.60 6.57
C GLY A 192 -10.89 -21.86 5.82
N TRP A 193 -9.89 -22.32 6.56
CA TRP A 193 -8.62 -22.78 5.99
C TRP A 193 -8.73 -24.25 5.59
N PRO A 194 -8.24 -24.65 4.40
CA PRO A 194 -8.01 -26.06 4.11
C PRO A 194 -7.10 -26.70 5.16
N SER A 195 -7.34 -27.98 5.48
CA SER A 195 -6.66 -28.71 6.57
C SER A 195 -5.15 -28.81 6.45
N HIS A 196 -4.60 -28.63 5.25
CA HIS A 196 -3.17 -28.68 4.97
C HIS A 196 -2.45 -27.33 5.19
N ILE A 197 -3.19 -26.25 5.49
CA ILE A 197 -2.63 -24.93 5.73
C ILE A 197 -2.14 -24.81 7.17
N LYS A 198 -0.91 -24.32 7.34
CA LYS A 198 -0.32 -24.08 8.66
C LYS A 198 -0.43 -22.60 9.01
N LEU A 199 -0.98 -22.32 10.19
CA LEU A 199 -0.99 -20.98 10.78
C LEU A 199 0.14 -20.86 11.78
N ILE A 200 0.92 -19.78 11.71
CA ILE A 200 1.83 -19.44 12.80
C ILE A 200 0.98 -18.92 13.96
N GLU A 201 1.10 -19.55 15.14
CA GLU A 201 0.53 -19.07 16.41
C GLU A 201 1.24 -17.81 16.88
#